data_AF-A0A5C7JCW5-F1
#
_entry.id   AF-A0A5C7JCW5-F1
#
_cell.length_a   1.000
_cell.length_b   1.000
_cell.length_c   1.000
_cell.angle_alpha   90.00
_cell.angle_beta   90.00
_cell.angle_gamma   90.00
#
_symmetry.space_group_name_H-M   'P 1'
#
loop_
_entity.id
_entity.type
_entity.pdbx_description
1 polymer ?
#
loop_
_entity_poly.entity_id
_entity_poly.type
_entity_poly.pdbx_seq_one_letter_code
_entity_poly.pdbx_strand_id
1 'polypeptide(L)'
;MAFDAHKNFAYSTLSNSPGTGGTSLIVQSGEGALFPTPPFNATVWPAGEQPSITNAEIVRVDSISTDTFTVTRNTPTETVTGINRNMTAGDQIAATITAKTLTDIEANYGNSWAPFLMQTGTGVQSLASSNQTNNSRTGSMLFFPMTLQAPVKFNQLIIGDQLSYVTSNQGATMQATYISKFGIFSRANATLYSLISSNSFSIGITDQSVSLSMNFPTTTHTSGYGYGSLGGTGLTATAQRASFLDGTRAIGLQFGGEMSLSGARYWVGLLHYKYSTSGLSTHGLSNVGVVGQIINPWNMPGIVSGPPQIGRAPQEFANLAFTDTAWYGRHIIGFLTNTARNDYAGTAIPPRIWMAELAAATNSILPNITLVST
;
A
#
# COMPACT_ATOMS: atom_id res chain seq x y z
N MET A 1 -9.21 16.57 5.05
CA MET A 1 -8.68 17.95 4.90
C MET A 1 -8.86 18.36 3.45
N ALA A 2 -9.38 19.55 3.18
CA ALA A 2 -9.56 20.07 1.83
C ALA A 2 -8.41 21.05 1.52
N PHE A 3 -7.89 21.01 0.29
CA PHE A 3 -6.91 21.99 -0.19
C PHE A 3 -7.59 23.34 -0.42
N ASP A 4 -6.85 24.42 -0.20
CA ASP A 4 -7.31 25.76 -0.57
C ASP A 4 -7.44 25.91 -2.08
N ALA A 5 -8.49 26.62 -2.50
CA ALA A 5 -8.66 27.00 -3.89
C ALA A 5 -7.59 28.04 -4.29
N HIS A 6 -7.17 28.01 -5.54
CA HIS A 6 -6.11 28.87 -6.08
C HIS A 6 -6.51 29.42 -7.45
N LYS A 7 -6.00 30.60 -7.78
CA LYS A 7 -6.26 31.28 -9.06
C LYS A 7 -5.05 32.12 -9.46
N ASN A 8 -4.74 32.13 -10.76
CA ASN A 8 -3.65 32.94 -11.29
C ASN A 8 -3.98 34.43 -11.16
N PHE A 9 -2.98 35.23 -10.79
CA PHE A 9 -3.10 36.69 -10.69
C PHE A 9 -4.19 37.17 -9.72
N ALA A 10 -4.45 36.39 -8.66
CA ALA A 10 -5.31 36.80 -7.55
C ALA A 10 -4.60 37.89 -6.70
N TYR A 11 -4.66 39.13 -7.17
CA TYR A 11 -4.00 40.31 -6.62
C TYR A 11 -4.93 41.53 -6.71
N SER A 12 -4.86 42.42 -5.71
CA SER A 12 -5.57 43.71 -5.68
C SER A 12 -4.90 44.68 -4.69
N THR A 13 -5.47 45.87 -4.53
CA THR A 13 -5.19 46.79 -3.43
C THR A 13 -6.45 47.03 -2.59
N LEU A 14 -6.28 47.32 -1.31
CA LEU A 14 -7.38 47.65 -0.42
C LEU A 14 -7.96 49.03 -0.76
N SER A 15 -9.28 49.12 -0.89
CA SER A 15 -10.01 50.38 -1.03
C SER A 15 -10.42 50.98 0.32
N ASN A 16 -10.37 50.20 1.40
CA ASN A 16 -10.67 50.65 2.77
C ASN A 16 -9.45 50.60 3.70
N SER A 17 -9.58 51.23 4.87
CA SER A 17 -8.57 51.18 5.95
C SER A 17 -9.13 50.41 7.16
N PRO A 18 -9.08 49.07 7.17
CA PRO A 18 -9.66 48.27 8.26
C PRO A 18 -8.91 48.38 9.59
N GLY A 19 -7.71 48.98 9.58
CA GLY A 19 -6.92 49.25 10.76
C GLY A 19 -6.32 47.99 11.38
N THR A 20 -5.98 48.07 12.67
CA THR A 20 -5.45 46.94 13.43
C THR A 20 -6.59 46.02 13.88
N GLY A 21 -6.64 44.80 13.34
CA GLY A 21 -7.62 43.78 13.72
C GLY A 21 -8.98 43.84 13.03
N GLY A 22 -9.24 44.83 12.16
CA GLY A 22 -10.45 44.83 11.34
C GLY A 22 -10.50 43.64 10.39
N THR A 23 -11.66 42.98 10.31
CA THR A 23 -11.89 41.71 9.59
C THR A 23 -12.61 41.87 8.25
N SER A 24 -12.97 43.10 7.88
CA SER A 24 -13.62 43.42 6.60
C SER A 24 -12.63 44.16 5.70
N LEU A 25 -12.09 43.46 4.71
CA LEU A 25 -11.15 44.02 3.73
C LEU A 25 -11.90 44.24 2.43
N ILE A 26 -11.89 45.46 1.91
CA ILE A 26 -12.56 45.78 0.65
C ILE A 26 -11.45 45.94 -0.39
N VAL A 27 -11.50 45.17 -1.47
CA VAL A 27 -10.60 45.31 -2.61
C VAL A 27 -11.10 46.40 -3.57
N GLN A 28 -10.37 46.70 -4.65
CA GLN A 28 -10.89 47.65 -5.64
C GLN A 28 -12.15 47.10 -6.33
N SER A 29 -12.97 48.01 -6.85
CA SER A 29 -14.23 47.65 -7.50
C SER A 29 -14.03 46.65 -8.64
N GLY A 30 -14.75 45.53 -8.59
CA GLY A 30 -14.69 44.43 -9.56
C GLY A 30 -13.51 43.46 -9.40
N GLU A 31 -12.55 43.75 -8.50
CA GLU A 31 -11.36 42.92 -8.33
C GLU A 31 -11.59 41.73 -7.40
N GLY A 32 -12.69 41.67 -6.65
CA GLY A 32 -13.04 40.52 -5.82
C GLY A 32 -13.18 39.22 -6.64
N ALA A 33 -13.60 39.34 -7.90
CA ALA A 33 -13.71 38.22 -8.84
C ALA A 33 -12.35 37.64 -9.29
N LEU A 34 -11.23 38.34 -9.05
CA LEU A 34 -9.89 37.84 -9.37
C LEU A 34 -9.41 36.76 -8.40
N PHE A 35 -10.02 36.68 -7.23
CA PHE A 35 -9.64 35.76 -6.17
C PHE A 35 -10.35 34.40 -6.31
N PRO A 36 -9.76 33.32 -5.76
CA PRO A 36 -10.39 32.02 -5.75
C PRO A 36 -11.61 31.98 -4.81
N THR A 37 -12.42 30.93 -4.95
CA THR A 37 -13.54 30.69 -4.04
C THR A 37 -13.01 30.48 -2.61
N PRO A 38 -13.54 31.19 -1.60
CA PRO A 38 -13.22 30.92 -0.19
C PRO A 38 -13.51 29.47 0.21
N PRO A 39 -12.77 28.92 1.19
CA PRO A 39 -11.76 29.60 1.98
C PRO A 39 -10.33 29.46 1.41
N PHE A 40 -9.50 30.50 1.54
CA PHE A 40 -8.09 30.51 1.12
C PHE A 40 -7.24 31.49 1.94
N ASN A 41 -5.91 31.34 1.91
CA ASN A 41 -5.00 32.29 2.54
C ASN A 41 -4.60 33.42 1.59
N ALA A 42 -4.54 34.65 2.10
CA ALA A 42 -4.01 35.81 1.39
C ALA A 42 -2.93 36.50 2.22
N THR A 43 -1.96 37.12 1.56
CA THR A 43 -0.98 38.00 2.21
C THR A 43 -1.36 39.44 1.91
N VAL A 44 -1.25 40.32 2.91
CA VAL A 44 -1.50 41.75 2.82
C VAL A 44 -0.24 42.51 3.24
N TRP A 45 0.18 43.53 2.48
CA TRP A 45 1.40 44.29 2.75
C TRP A 45 1.33 45.74 2.20
N PRO A 46 2.19 46.68 2.64
CA PRO A 46 2.19 48.05 2.14
C PRO A 46 2.49 48.14 0.64
N ALA A 47 1.89 49.13 -0.04
CA ALA A 47 2.21 49.40 -1.43
C ALA A 47 3.67 49.82 -1.63
N GLY A 48 4.30 49.28 -2.68
CA GLY A 48 5.68 49.62 -3.06
C GLY A 48 6.75 48.95 -2.19
N GLU A 49 6.36 48.13 -1.21
CA GLU A 49 7.28 47.37 -0.37
C GLU A 49 7.25 45.87 -0.73
N GLN A 50 8.37 45.18 -0.47
CA GLN A 50 8.38 43.72 -0.50
C GLN A 50 7.80 43.17 0.82
N PRO A 51 6.94 42.13 0.75
CA PRO A 51 6.41 41.51 1.95
C PRO A 51 7.52 40.78 2.73
N SER A 52 7.57 41.04 4.03
CA SER A 52 8.50 40.47 5.00
C SER A 52 7.77 40.21 6.32
N ILE A 53 8.42 39.52 7.26
CA ILE A 53 7.83 39.19 8.56
C ILE A 53 7.42 40.42 9.39
N THR A 54 7.96 41.61 9.10
CA THR A 54 7.71 42.84 9.87
C THR A 54 6.66 43.77 9.25
N ASN A 55 6.36 43.63 7.96
CA ASN A 55 5.45 44.53 7.26
C ASN A 55 4.25 43.82 6.61
N ALA A 56 4.29 42.49 6.44
CA ALA A 56 3.21 41.72 5.84
C ALA A 56 2.41 40.92 6.89
N GLU A 57 1.15 40.63 6.56
CA GLU A 57 0.27 39.79 7.35
C GLU A 57 -0.42 38.75 6.47
N ILE A 58 -0.42 37.50 6.93
CA ILE A 58 -1.21 36.42 6.31
C ILE A 58 -2.58 36.39 6.97
N VAL A 59 -3.64 36.49 6.17
CA VAL A 59 -5.04 36.41 6.60
C VAL A 59 -5.73 35.21 5.96
N ARG A 60 -6.74 34.68 6.64
CA ARG A 60 -7.64 33.67 6.08
C ARG A 60 -8.87 34.36 5.52
N VAL A 61 -9.13 34.24 4.23
CA VAL A 61 -10.37 34.73 3.61
C VAL A 61 -11.43 33.65 3.77
N ASP A 62 -12.49 33.97 4.52
CA ASP A 62 -13.58 33.05 4.86
C ASP A 62 -14.78 33.21 3.93
N SER A 63 -15.02 34.44 3.46
CA SER A 63 -16.09 34.74 2.49
C SER A 63 -15.75 35.94 1.63
N ILE A 64 -16.34 35.99 0.44
CA ILE A 64 -16.29 37.11 -0.50
C ILE A 64 -17.72 37.48 -0.86
N SER A 65 -18.08 38.75 -0.67
CA SER A 65 -19.31 39.35 -1.19
C SER A 65 -18.93 40.52 -2.08
N THR A 66 -19.09 40.33 -3.40
CA THR A 66 -18.55 41.22 -4.43
C THR A 66 -17.06 41.52 -4.21
N ASP A 67 -16.73 42.70 -3.71
CA ASP A 67 -15.37 43.19 -3.46
C ASP A 67 -15.04 43.26 -1.96
N THR A 68 -15.91 42.76 -1.09
CA THR A 68 -15.71 42.72 0.37
C THR A 68 -15.35 41.32 0.84
N PHE A 69 -14.18 41.19 1.44
CA PHE A 69 -13.66 39.96 2.01
C PHE A 69 -13.89 39.98 3.52
N THR A 70 -14.53 38.93 4.03
CA THR A 70 -14.52 38.65 5.47
C THR A 70 -13.32 37.77 5.76
N VAL A 71 -12.45 38.22 6.65
CA VAL A 71 -11.20 37.54 6.96
C VAL A 71 -11.05 37.25 8.44
N THR A 72 -10.45 36.11 8.74
CA THR A 72 -9.90 35.82 10.06
C THR A 72 -8.44 36.26 10.09
N ARG A 73 -8.10 37.07 11.10
CA ARG A 73 -6.76 37.60 11.37
C ARG A 73 -6.19 37.00 12.64
N ASN A 74 -4.87 36.85 12.69
CA ASN A 74 -4.08 36.45 13.86
C ASN A 74 -4.77 35.48 14.82
N THR A 75 -5.11 34.29 14.31
CA THR A 75 -5.48 33.16 15.17
C THR A 75 -4.27 32.24 15.23
N PRO A 76 -3.77 31.87 16.43
CA PRO A 76 -2.66 30.93 16.56
C PRO A 76 -3.13 29.55 16.10
N THR A 77 -2.98 29.34 14.81
CA THR A 77 -3.15 28.09 14.09
C THR A 77 -1.89 27.92 13.25
N GLU A 78 -1.67 26.73 12.70
CA GLU A 78 -0.52 26.41 11.84
C GLU A 78 -0.44 27.26 10.54
N THR A 79 -1.32 28.26 10.38
CA THR A 79 -1.63 28.99 9.15
C THR A 79 -1.25 30.47 9.17
N VAL A 80 -1.14 31.08 10.36
CA VAL A 80 -1.02 32.54 10.50
C VAL A 80 0.20 32.88 11.35
N THR A 81 1.28 33.30 10.69
CA THR A 81 2.42 33.95 11.35
C THR A 81 2.45 35.40 10.90
N GLY A 82 2.01 36.30 11.77
CA GLY A 82 2.02 37.73 11.48
C GLY A 82 1.52 38.54 12.67
N ILE A 83 2.17 39.68 12.90
CA ILE A 83 1.66 40.71 13.79
C ILE A 83 0.43 41.30 13.10
N ASN A 84 -0.67 41.55 13.83
CA ASN A 84 -1.78 42.34 13.29
C ASN A 84 -1.24 43.72 12.89
N ARG A 85 -1.01 43.95 11.59
CA ARG A 85 -0.57 45.25 11.09
C ARG A 85 -1.76 46.20 11.05
N ASN A 86 -1.49 47.49 11.18
CA ASN A 86 -2.48 48.50 10.88
C ASN A 86 -2.66 48.54 9.35
N MET A 87 -3.73 47.96 8.83
CA MET A 87 -4.02 47.91 7.40
C MET A 87 -4.68 49.21 6.94
N THR A 88 -4.17 49.79 5.86
CA THR A 88 -4.67 51.05 5.31
C THR A 88 -5.08 50.89 3.85
N ALA A 89 -5.93 51.80 3.37
CA ALA A 89 -6.27 51.86 1.95
C ALA A 89 -5.00 52.03 1.12
N GLY A 90 -4.91 51.30 0.01
CA GLY A 90 -3.72 51.21 -0.82
C GLY A 90 -2.79 50.04 -0.49
N ASP A 91 -2.93 49.38 0.67
CA ASP A 91 -2.20 48.14 0.95
C ASP A 91 -2.50 47.10 -0.14
N GLN A 92 -1.49 46.33 -0.54
CA GLN A 92 -1.61 45.26 -1.51
C GLN A 92 -2.13 43.99 -0.85
N ILE A 93 -2.94 43.22 -1.56
CA ILE A 93 -3.44 41.91 -1.13
C ILE A 93 -3.32 40.89 -2.27
N ALA A 94 -2.84 39.69 -1.98
CA ALA A 94 -2.80 38.60 -2.95
C ALA A 94 -3.00 37.22 -2.33
N ALA A 95 -3.58 36.28 -3.08
CA ALA A 95 -3.62 34.86 -2.71
C ALA A 95 -2.26 34.20 -2.98
N THR A 96 -1.30 34.47 -2.11
CA THR A 96 0.08 33.96 -2.22
C THR A 96 0.20 32.51 -1.78
N ILE A 97 1.24 31.80 -2.26
CA ILE A 97 1.63 30.50 -1.70
C ILE A 97 2.15 30.70 -0.28
N THR A 98 1.57 29.98 0.68
CA THR A 98 1.97 29.99 2.10
C THR A 98 2.58 28.66 2.50
N ALA A 99 3.28 28.60 3.63
CA ALA A 99 3.79 27.33 4.17
C ALA A 99 2.68 26.29 4.33
N LYS A 100 1.50 26.70 4.83
CA LYS A 100 0.34 25.79 4.94
C LYS A 100 -0.08 25.20 3.59
N THR A 101 -0.04 25.97 2.51
CA THR A 101 -0.36 25.44 1.17
C THR A 101 0.50 24.22 0.84
N LEU A 102 1.80 24.28 1.16
CA LEU A 102 2.73 23.17 0.95
C LEU A 102 2.56 22.06 1.99
N THR A 103 2.40 22.41 3.27
CA THR A 103 2.18 21.42 4.34
C THR A 103 0.89 20.63 4.15
N ASP A 104 -0.19 21.23 3.64
CA ASP A 104 -1.41 20.52 3.27
C ASP A 104 -1.16 19.50 2.15
N ILE A 105 -0.35 19.87 1.14
CA ILE A 105 0.07 18.99 0.04
C ILE A 105 0.89 17.81 0.60
N GLU A 106 1.87 18.10 1.45
CA GLU A 106 2.73 17.10 2.09
C GLU A 106 1.93 16.14 2.98
N ALA A 107 1.01 16.66 3.79
CA ALA A 107 0.15 15.88 4.67
C ALA A 107 -0.81 14.97 3.90
N ASN A 108 -1.31 15.41 2.74
CA ASN A 108 -2.16 14.58 1.89
C ASN A 108 -1.35 13.52 1.14
N TYR A 109 -0.12 13.83 0.70
CA TYR A 109 0.74 12.84 0.04
C TYR A 109 1.14 11.68 0.98
N GLY A 110 1.29 11.94 2.28
CA GLY A 110 1.55 10.91 3.29
C GLY A 110 0.34 10.05 3.67
N ASN A 111 -0.87 10.61 3.56
CA ASN A 111 -2.12 9.99 4.05
C ASN A 111 -3.07 9.50 2.96
N SER A 112 -2.83 9.80 1.68
CA SER A 112 -3.60 9.27 0.55
C SER A 112 -3.19 7.83 0.25
N TRP A 113 -3.54 6.95 1.17
CA TRP A 113 -3.64 5.53 0.92
C TRP A 113 -4.85 5.39 -0.01
N ALA A 114 -4.62 4.98 -1.26
CA ALA A 114 -5.72 4.72 -2.17
C ALA A 114 -6.65 3.71 -1.50
N PRO A 115 -7.98 3.99 -1.38
CA PRO A 115 -8.90 3.03 -0.84
C PRO A 115 -8.79 1.76 -1.69
N PHE A 116 -8.39 0.68 -1.04
CA PHE A 116 -8.33 -0.64 -1.64
C PHE A 116 -9.75 -1.08 -1.96
N LEU A 117 -10.16 -0.88 -3.21
CA LEU A 117 -11.37 -1.49 -3.76
C LEU A 117 -11.00 -2.90 -4.20
N MET A 118 -11.49 -3.89 -3.47
CA MET A 118 -11.51 -5.29 -3.91
C MET A 118 -12.39 -5.36 -5.17
N GLN A 119 -11.79 -5.18 -6.34
CA GLN A 119 -12.48 -5.51 -7.57
C GLN A 119 -12.49 -7.03 -7.66
N THR A 120 -13.69 -7.61 -7.58
CA THR A 120 -13.98 -9.01 -7.93
C THR A 120 -13.74 -9.19 -9.43
N GLY A 121 -12.48 -9.19 -9.83
CA GLY A 121 -12.02 -9.41 -11.19
C GLY A 121 -11.28 -10.74 -11.24
N THR A 122 -11.70 -11.61 -12.14
CA THR A 122 -11.25 -13.01 -12.31
C THR A 122 -9.82 -13.13 -12.83
N GLY A 123 -8.84 -12.69 -12.03
CA GLY A 123 -7.41 -12.86 -12.25
C GLY A 123 -6.76 -13.59 -11.07
N VAL A 124 -7.19 -14.83 -10.83
CA VAL A 124 -6.73 -15.71 -9.76
C VAL A 124 -5.45 -16.42 -10.22
N GLN A 125 -4.32 -16.21 -9.56
CA GLN A 125 -3.11 -17.03 -9.80
C GLN A 125 -2.94 -18.00 -8.64
N SER A 126 -3.35 -19.26 -8.83
CA SER A 126 -2.97 -20.29 -7.87
C SER A 126 -1.44 -20.44 -7.87
N LEU A 127 -0.79 -20.08 -6.77
CA LEU A 127 0.65 -20.34 -6.56
C LEU A 127 1.00 -21.85 -6.53
N ALA A 128 -0.03 -22.70 -6.54
CA ALA A 128 0.06 -24.15 -6.64
C ALA A 128 -0.91 -24.70 -7.71
N SER A 129 -0.72 -24.39 -9.00
CA SER A 129 -1.44 -25.08 -10.09
C SER A 129 -0.74 -26.36 -10.57
N SER A 130 0.30 -26.87 -9.91
CA SER A 130 0.87 -28.16 -10.32
C SER A 130 0.12 -29.32 -9.65
N ASN A 131 -0.95 -29.76 -10.30
CA ASN A 131 -1.45 -31.12 -10.16
C ASN A 131 -0.40 -32.07 -10.76
N GLN A 132 0.46 -32.70 -9.94
CA GLN A 132 1.35 -33.76 -10.42
C GLN A 132 1.49 -34.89 -9.39
N THR A 133 1.14 -36.09 -9.85
CA THR A 133 1.53 -37.38 -9.28
C THR A 133 3.05 -37.52 -9.24
N ASN A 134 3.57 -37.99 -8.11
CA ASN A 134 4.89 -38.63 -7.98
C ASN A 134 6.13 -37.84 -8.44
N ASN A 135 6.01 -36.54 -8.72
CA ASN A 135 7.17 -35.72 -9.00
C ASN A 135 7.17 -34.43 -8.17
N SER A 136 8.06 -34.49 -7.19
CA SER A 136 8.83 -33.39 -6.64
C SER A 136 8.45 -31.94 -7.04
N ARG A 137 7.87 -31.24 -6.08
CA ARG A 137 8.40 -29.96 -5.57
C ARG A 137 8.48 -28.76 -6.53
N THR A 138 7.35 -28.27 -7.03
CA THR A 138 7.29 -27.00 -7.77
C THR A 138 6.68 -25.89 -6.91
N GLY A 139 7.31 -25.57 -5.79
CA GLY A 139 6.99 -24.36 -5.04
C GLY A 139 7.50 -23.14 -5.80
N SER A 140 6.61 -22.21 -6.13
CA SER A 140 6.98 -20.89 -6.65
C SER A 140 7.08 -19.91 -5.49
N MET A 141 8.09 -19.04 -5.53
CA MET A 141 8.25 -17.98 -4.54
C MET A 141 8.05 -16.62 -5.20
N LEU A 142 7.13 -15.84 -4.64
CA LEU A 142 6.98 -14.43 -4.95
C LEU A 142 8.09 -13.66 -4.26
N PHE A 143 8.72 -12.74 -4.98
CA PHE A 143 9.77 -11.91 -4.42
C PHE A 143 9.46 -10.44 -4.67
N PHE A 144 9.29 -9.66 -3.61
CA PHE A 144 8.92 -8.25 -3.70
C PHE A 144 9.71 -7.40 -2.71
N PRO A 145 10.01 -6.13 -3.06
CA PRO A 145 10.71 -5.21 -2.19
C PRO A 145 9.77 -4.64 -1.12
N MET A 146 10.37 -4.23 -0.02
CA MET A 146 9.78 -3.47 1.07
C MET A 146 10.77 -2.36 1.46
N THR A 147 10.32 -1.12 1.50
CA THR A 147 11.17 0.02 1.87
C THR A 147 10.80 0.51 3.26
N LEU A 148 11.79 0.62 4.15
CA LEU A 148 11.63 1.21 5.47
C LEU A 148 12.26 2.61 5.48
N GLN A 149 11.49 3.62 5.87
CA GLN A 149 11.97 5.02 5.93
C GLN A 149 12.79 5.31 7.19
N ALA A 150 12.52 4.59 8.27
CA ALA A 150 13.20 4.70 9.55
C ALA A 150 13.51 3.30 10.09
N PRO A 151 14.43 3.17 11.06
CA PRO A 151 14.61 1.92 11.77
C PRO A 151 13.30 1.44 12.40
N VAL A 152 12.94 0.17 12.19
CA VAL A 152 11.73 -0.45 12.74
C VAL A 152 12.13 -1.66 13.58
N LYS A 153 11.52 -1.74 14.76
CA LYS A 153 11.52 -2.93 15.62
C LYS A 153 10.16 -3.60 15.51
N PHE A 154 10.16 -4.90 15.25
CA PHE A 154 8.93 -5.67 15.12
C PHE A 154 9.17 -7.10 15.57
N ASN A 155 8.13 -7.73 16.09
CA ASN A 155 8.13 -9.15 16.39
C ASN A 155 7.12 -9.90 15.50
N GLN A 156 6.38 -9.19 14.64
CA GLN A 156 5.43 -9.80 13.73
C GLN A 156 5.38 -9.06 12.38
N LEU A 157 5.22 -9.86 11.32
CA LEU A 157 4.99 -9.42 9.95
C LEU A 157 3.61 -9.92 9.51
N ILE A 158 2.70 -9.02 9.16
CA ILE A 158 1.37 -9.37 8.65
C ILE A 158 1.35 -9.15 7.14
N ILE A 159 0.96 -10.17 6.38
CA ILE A 159 0.79 -10.10 4.92
C ILE A 159 -0.66 -10.46 4.59
N GLY A 160 -1.31 -9.60 3.81
CA GLY A 160 -2.62 -9.89 3.25
C GLY A 160 -2.50 -10.93 2.12
N ASP A 161 -3.23 -12.03 2.22
CA ASP A 161 -3.19 -13.14 1.28
C ASP A 161 -4.62 -13.56 0.90
N GLN A 162 -4.80 -14.00 -0.34
CA GLN A 162 -6.06 -14.56 -0.80
C GLN A 162 -5.93 -16.07 -0.84
N LEU A 163 -6.72 -16.75 0.00
CA LEU A 163 -6.80 -18.20 0.01
C LEU A 163 -8.14 -18.60 -0.58
N SER A 164 -8.12 -19.52 -1.55
CA SER A 164 -9.33 -20.14 -2.09
C SER A 164 -9.31 -21.63 -1.80
N TYR A 165 -10.48 -22.24 -1.68
CA TYR A 165 -10.64 -23.66 -1.45
C TYR A 165 -11.64 -24.24 -2.44
N VAL A 166 -11.32 -25.40 -3.01
CA VAL A 166 -12.25 -26.16 -3.87
C VAL A 166 -12.60 -27.49 -3.18
N THR A 167 -13.85 -27.64 -2.73
CA THR A 167 -14.41 -28.94 -2.29
C THR A 167 -15.02 -29.69 -3.48
N SER A 168 -15.04 -31.02 -3.43
CA SER A 168 -15.95 -31.84 -4.24
C SER A 168 -16.35 -33.08 -3.46
N ASN A 169 -17.39 -33.78 -3.92
CA ASN A 169 -17.85 -35.02 -3.29
C ASN A 169 -16.83 -36.12 -3.52
N GLN A 170 -15.87 -36.26 -2.61
CA GLN A 170 -14.82 -37.27 -2.68
C GLN A 170 -15.20 -38.51 -1.88
N GLY A 171 -15.11 -39.68 -2.51
CA GLY A 171 -15.39 -40.97 -1.88
C GLY A 171 -14.31 -41.42 -0.89
N ALA A 172 -13.16 -40.75 -0.86
CA ALA A 172 -12.03 -41.04 0.03
C ALA A 172 -11.65 -39.79 0.84
N THR A 173 -11.23 -40.01 2.09
CA THR A 173 -10.66 -38.95 2.93
C THR A 173 -9.34 -38.45 2.34
N MET A 174 -9.28 -37.16 2.06
CA MET A 174 -8.07 -36.48 1.58
C MET A 174 -7.42 -35.75 2.75
N GLN A 175 -6.10 -35.92 2.91
CA GLN A 175 -5.32 -35.14 3.86
C GLN A 175 -4.24 -34.37 3.12
N ALA A 176 -4.26 -33.05 3.29
CA ALA A 176 -3.26 -32.15 2.71
C ALA A 176 -2.73 -31.20 3.77
N THR A 177 -1.42 -30.98 3.76
CA THR A 177 -0.74 -29.93 4.52
C THR A 177 -0.26 -28.87 3.55
N TYR A 178 -0.74 -27.65 3.74
CA TYR A 178 -0.28 -26.47 3.03
C TYR A 178 0.79 -25.81 3.85
N ILE A 179 1.93 -25.53 3.24
CA ILE A 179 3.07 -24.91 3.91
C ILE A 179 3.38 -23.62 3.19
N SER A 180 3.44 -22.56 3.99
CA SER A 180 3.75 -21.21 3.55
C SER A 180 5.01 -20.79 4.28
N LYS A 181 6.06 -20.50 3.54
CA LYS A 181 7.34 -20.03 4.07
C LYS A 181 7.54 -18.61 3.60
N PHE A 182 8.20 -17.81 4.42
CA PHE A 182 8.59 -16.48 4.02
C PHE A 182 10.02 -16.19 4.47
N GLY A 183 10.68 -15.29 3.77
CA GLY A 183 12.02 -14.82 4.09
C GLY A 183 12.13 -13.32 3.90
N ILE A 184 12.80 -12.65 4.83
CA ILE A 184 13.23 -11.27 4.67
C ILE A 184 14.67 -11.30 4.17
N PHE A 185 14.96 -10.55 3.11
CA PHE A 185 16.25 -10.48 2.46
C PHE A 185 16.78 -9.05 2.46
N SER A 186 18.08 -8.90 2.63
CA SER A 186 18.80 -7.67 2.26
C SER A 186 19.49 -7.86 0.93
N ARG A 187 19.76 -6.75 0.25
CA ARG A 187 20.59 -6.74 -0.95
C ARG A 187 22.04 -6.62 -0.53
N ALA A 188 22.81 -7.69 -0.70
CA ALA A 188 24.23 -7.72 -0.36
C ALA A 188 25.06 -6.94 -1.40
N ASN A 189 24.65 -6.98 -2.67
CA ASN A 189 25.28 -6.23 -3.77
C ASN A 189 24.29 -6.01 -4.92
N ALA A 190 24.76 -5.47 -6.06
CA ALA A 190 23.91 -5.15 -7.19
C ALA A 190 23.09 -6.35 -7.73
N THR A 191 23.50 -7.60 -7.53
CA THR A 191 22.88 -8.78 -8.14
C THR A 191 22.47 -9.86 -7.15
N LEU A 192 22.81 -9.74 -5.87
CA LEU A 192 22.62 -10.78 -4.86
C LEU A 192 21.74 -10.31 -3.69
N TYR A 193 20.74 -11.11 -3.38
CA TYR A 193 19.91 -11.00 -2.18
C TYR A 193 20.31 -12.08 -1.16
N SER A 194 20.44 -11.70 0.11
CA SER A 194 20.84 -12.57 1.22
C SER A 194 19.73 -12.63 2.27
N LEU A 195 19.39 -13.84 2.70
CA LEU A 195 18.35 -14.07 3.69
C LEU A 195 18.80 -13.55 5.07
N ILE A 196 18.03 -12.66 5.66
CA ILE A 196 18.20 -12.17 7.04
C ILE A 196 17.53 -13.14 8.01
N SER A 197 16.27 -13.47 7.72
CA SER A 197 15.44 -14.32 8.56
C SER A 197 14.36 -14.96 7.73
N SER A 198 13.95 -16.16 8.12
CA SER A 198 12.79 -16.84 7.55
C SER A 198 11.97 -17.47 8.66
N ASN A 199 10.69 -17.66 8.38
CA ASN A 199 9.82 -18.48 9.19
C ASN A 199 8.76 -19.12 8.28
N SER A 200 7.88 -19.94 8.84
CA SER A 200 6.87 -20.68 8.12
C SER A 200 5.66 -20.94 9.00
N PHE A 201 4.51 -21.10 8.35
CA PHE A 201 3.34 -21.69 8.98
C PHE A 201 2.80 -22.81 8.08
N SER A 202 1.97 -23.66 8.66
CA SER A 202 1.26 -24.68 7.92
C SER A 202 -0.21 -24.72 8.28
N ILE A 203 -1.03 -25.14 7.32
CA ILE A 203 -2.45 -25.41 7.50
C ILE A 203 -2.68 -26.86 7.11
N GLY A 204 -3.16 -27.65 8.06
CA GLY A 204 -3.60 -29.01 7.84
C GLY A 204 -5.06 -29.03 7.43
N ILE A 205 -5.39 -29.78 6.39
CA ILE A 205 -6.76 -29.94 5.90
C ILE A 205 -7.07 -31.42 5.78
N THR A 206 -8.23 -31.80 6.31
CA THR A 206 -8.87 -33.09 6.02
C THR A 206 -10.20 -32.84 5.35
N ASP A 207 -10.39 -33.40 4.15
CA ASP A 207 -11.61 -33.30 3.35
C ASP A 207 -12.17 -34.70 3.11
N GLN A 208 -13.43 -34.95 3.45
CA GLN A 208 -14.11 -36.23 3.25
C GLN A 208 -15.57 -36.00 2.88
N SER A 209 -15.89 -36.18 1.60
CA SER A 209 -17.24 -35.94 1.04
C SER A 209 -17.78 -34.54 1.35
N VAL A 210 -18.67 -34.39 2.33
CA VAL A 210 -19.25 -33.11 2.75
C VAL A 210 -18.51 -32.50 3.95
N SER A 211 -17.60 -33.23 4.59
CA SER A 211 -16.91 -32.78 5.80
C SER A 211 -15.55 -32.21 5.47
N LEU A 212 -15.30 -30.97 5.86
CA LEU A 212 -14.00 -30.32 5.82
C LEU A 212 -13.58 -29.90 7.23
N SER A 213 -12.34 -30.22 7.60
CA SER A 213 -11.71 -29.67 8.81
C SER A 213 -10.40 -28.99 8.44
N MET A 214 -10.20 -27.75 8.90
CA MET A 214 -8.95 -27.02 8.79
C MET A 214 -8.36 -26.80 10.19
N ASN A 215 -7.08 -27.15 10.34
CA ASN A 215 -6.31 -26.96 11.56
C ASN A 215 -5.12 -26.05 11.26
N PHE A 216 -4.88 -25.08 12.13
CA PHE A 216 -3.79 -24.13 12.02
C PHE A 216 -3.13 -23.90 13.39
N PRO A 217 -1.83 -23.61 13.43
CA PRO A 217 -1.18 -23.28 14.69
C PRO A 217 -1.71 -21.93 15.22
N THR A 218 -2.12 -21.90 16.48
CA THR A 218 -2.57 -20.68 17.19
C THR A 218 -1.50 -20.11 18.12
N THR A 219 -0.44 -20.87 18.41
CA THR A 219 0.68 -20.42 19.23
C THR A 219 2.01 -20.80 18.59
N THR A 220 3.07 -20.06 18.91
CA THR A 220 4.41 -20.21 18.33
C THR A 220 5.46 -20.70 19.34
N HIS A 221 5.03 -21.36 20.44
CA HIS A 221 5.91 -21.69 21.55
C HIS A 221 6.81 -22.92 21.29
N THR A 222 8.04 -22.85 21.83
CA THR A 222 9.05 -23.91 21.87
C THR A 222 8.60 -25.16 22.64
N SER A 223 7.55 -25.05 23.46
CA SER A 223 6.96 -26.12 24.29
C SER A 223 5.73 -26.79 23.68
N GLY A 224 5.42 -26.51 22.40
CA GLY A 224 4.35 -27.17 21.66
C GLY A 224 3.43 -26.18 20.95
N TYR A 225 2.99 -26.54 19.75
CA TYR A 225 2.03 -25.76 18.99
C TYR A 225 0.62 -25.99 19.56
N GLY A 226 -0.03 -24.92 20.01
CA GLY A 226 -1.48 -24.91 20.14
C GLY A 226 -2.08 -24.95 18.75
N TYR A 227 -3.13 -25.74 18.55
CA TYR A 227 -3.85 -25.79 17.29
C TYR A 227 -5.23 -25.18 17.48
N GLY A 228 -5.55 -24.22 16.62
CA GLY A 228 -6.91 -23.76 16.40
C GLY A 228 -7.55 -24.58 15.29
N SER A 229 -8.85 -24.80 15.43
CA SER A 229 -9.71 -25.11 14.29
C SER A 229 -10.53 -23.87 13.98
N LEU A 230 -10.80 -23.58 12.71
CA LEU A 230 -11.71 -22.49 12.37
C LEU A 230 -13.08 -22.88 12.92
N GLY A 231 -13.50 -22.20 13.99
CA GLY A 231 -14.66 -22.58 14.79
C GLY A 231 -15.95 -22.54 13.96
N GLY A 232 -16.55 -23.71 13.77
CA GLY A 232 -17.88 -23.84 13.18
C GLY A 232 -18.11 -25.17 12.50
N THR A 233 -18.16 -26.26 13.29
CA THR A 233 -18.66 -27.59 12.89
C THR A 233 -17.91 -28.26 11.73
N GLY A 234 -17.92 -29.59 11.66
CA GLY A 234 -17.74 -30.20 10.34
C GLY A 234 -18.74 -29.51 9.40
N LEU A 235 -18.33 -29.17 8.18
CA LEU A 235 -19.25 -28.68 7.14
C LEU A 235 -20.26 -29.79 6.73
N THR A 236 -20.70 -30.64 7.65
CA THR A 236 -21.44 -31.89 7.46
C THR A 236 -22.92 -31.68 7.10
N ALA A 237 -23.38 -30.45 6.92
CA ALA A 237 -24.76 -30.18 6.53
C ALA A 237 -24.83 -29.84 5.04
N THR A 238 -25.78 -30.48 4.35
CA THR A 238 -26.11 -30.48 2.91
C THR A 238 -26.34 -29.10 2.26
N ALA A 239 -25.95 -27.98 2.89
CA ALA A 239 -26.12 -26.60 2.43
C ALA A 239 -24.82 -25.90 1.92
N GLN A 240 -23.68 -26.59 1.82
CA GLN A 240 -22.45 -26.02 1.24
C GLN A 240 -21.88 -26.86 0.07
N ARG A 241 -22.73 -27.22 -0.89
CA ARG A 241 -22.19 -27.50 -2.24
C ARG A 241 -21.62 -26.18 -2.78
N ALA A 242 -20.31 -26.12 -2.97
CA ALA A 242 -19.57 -25.01 -3.60
C ALA A 242 -19.45 -23.70 -2.81
N SER A 243 -19.17 -23.74 -1.50
CA SER A 243 -18.65 -22.53 -0.85
C SER A 243 -17.21 -22.25 -1.30
N PHE A 244 -17.07 -21.44 -2.35
CA PHE A 244 -15.96 -20.51 -2.42
C PHE A 244 -15.94 -19.73 -1.11
N LEU A 245 -15.05 -20.08 -0.18
CA LEU A 245 -14.60 -19.11 0.82
C LEU A 245 -13.66 -18.17 0.06
N ASP A 246 -14.24 -17.24 -0.70
CA ASP A 246 -13.50 -16.11 -1.22
C ASP A 246 -13.43 -15.05 -0.12
N GLY A 247 -12.23 -14.67 0.26
CA GLY A 247 -12.04 -13.63 1.24
C GLY A 247 -10.58 -13.46 1.57
N THR A 248 -10.17 -12.20 1.64
CA THR A 248 -8.85 -11.84 2.11
C THR A 248 -8.66 -12.34 3.54
N ARG A 249 -7.49 -12.92 3.78
CA ARG A 249 -7.02 -13.29 5.12
C ARG A 249 -5.70 -12.60 5.34
N ALA A 250 -5.52 -12.06 6.54
CA ALA A 250 -4.22 -11.57 6.96
C ALA A 250 -3.49 -12.73 7.65
N ILE A 251 -2.28 -13.03 7.19
CA ILE A 251 -1.42 -14.00 7.83
C ILE A 251 -0.43 -13.21 8.68
N GLY A 252 -0.56 -13.34 10.00
CA GLY A 252 0.39 -12.78 10.96
C GLY A 252 1.50 -13.77 11.26
N LEU A 253 2.74 -13.34 11.04
CA LEU A 253 3.93 -14.17 11.15
C LEU A 253 4.79 -13.64 12.29
N GLN A 254 4.80 -14.35 13.41
CA GLN A 254 5.56 -13.96 14.58
C GLN A 254 7.02 -14.45 14.45
N PHE A 255 7.95 -13.59 14.82
CA PHE A 255 9.35 -13.93 15.01
C PHE A 255 9.53 -14.29 16.49
N GLY A 256 10.31 -15.32 16.80
CA GLY A 256 10.55 -15.80 18.17
C GLY A 256 11.30 -14.82 19.09
N GLY A 257 11.35 -13.53 18.73
CA GLY A 257 11.99 -12.42 19.41
C GLY A 257 11.79 -11.11 18.64
N GLU A 258 12.23 -9.99 19.21
CA GLU A 258 12.25 -8.69 18.54
C GLU A 258 13.30 -8.70 17.41
N MET A 259 12.88 -8.32 16.20
CA MET A 259 13.75 -8.07 15.06
C MET A 259 13.89 -6.56 14.86
N SER A 260 15.09 -6.12 14.48
CA SER A 260 15.36 -4.73 14.12
C SER A 260 15.87 -4.64 12.69
N LEU A 261 15.23 -3.81 11.88
CA LEU A 261 15.69 -3.45 10.54
C LEU A 261 15.98 -1.95 10.51
N SER A 262 17.09 -1.54 9.90
CA SER A 262 17.42 -0.12 9.69
C SER A 262 16.53 0.50 8.60
N GLY A 263 16.51 1.83 8.49
CA GLY A 263 15.88 2.50 7.34
C GLY A 263 16.62 2.16 6.04
N ALA A 264 16.11 1.19 5.29
CA ALA A 264 16.72 0.67 4.07
C ALA A 264 15.68 -0.07 3.21
N ARG A 265 16.11 -0.56 2.05
CA ARG A 265 15.31 -1.46 1.20
C ARG A 265 15.60 -2.91 1.57
N TYR A 266 14.54 -3.67 1.76
CA TYR A 266 14.52 -5.10 2.00
C TYR A 266 13.64 -5.78 0.96
N TRP A 267 13.66 -7.10 0.97
CA TRP A 267 12.82 -7.92 0.11
C TRP A 267 12.15 -9.00 0.91
N VAL A 268 10.92 -9.32 0.57
CA VAL A 268 10.18 -10.44 1.15
C VAL A 268 9.99 -11.48 0.06
N GLY A 269 10.50 -12.68 0.33
CA GLY A 269 10.20 -13.89 -0.43
C GLY A 269 9.03 -14.61 0.23
N LEU A 270 8.02 -14.98 -0.54
CA LEU A 270 6.86 -15.74 -0.08
C LEU A 270 6.69 -17.01 -0.92
N LEU A 271 6.91 -18.16 -0.31
CA LEU A 271 6.86 -19.49 -0.93
C LEU A 271 5.65 -20.26 -0.41
N HIS A 272 4.83 -20.77 -1.32
CA HIS A 272 3.73 -21.67 -0.98
C HIS A 272 3.90 -23.02 -1.65
N TYR A 273 3.66 -24.10 -0.92
CA TYR A 273 3.59 -25.44 -1.49
C TYR A 273 2.60 -26.34 -0.73
N LYS A 274 2.09 -27.36 -1.44
CA LYS A 274 1.14 -28.36 -0.93
C LYS A 274 1.84 -29.71 -0.77
N TYR A 275 1.57 -30.39 0.33
CA TYR A 275 1.91 -31.78 0.57
C TYR A 275 0.61 -32.58 0.79
N SER A 276 0.37 -33.65 0.04
CA SER A 276 -0.86 -34.45 0.12
C SER A 276 -0.52 -35.94 0.17
N THR A 277 -1.17 -36.69 1.07
CA THR A 277 -0.95 -38.14 1.22
C THR A 277 -1.81 -38.98 0.27
N SER A 278 -2.93 -38.42 -0.21
CA SER A 278 -3.76 -39.04 -1.25
C SER A 278 -3.38 -38.48 -2.62
N GLY A 279 -3.03 -39.36 -3.56
CA GLY A 279 -2.73 -38.97 -4.95
C GLY A 279 -3.92 -38.24 -5.60
N LEU A 280 -3.60 -37.28 -6.50
CA LEU A 280 -4.53 -36.63 -7.44
C LEU A 280 -5.68 -35.80 -6.82
N SER A 281 -5.45 -35.10 -5.71
CA SER A 281 -6.42 -34.08 -5.28
C SER A 281 -6.30 -32.79 -6.08
N THR A 282 -7.19 -32.60 -7.06
CA THR A 282 -7.56 -31.26 -7.60
C THR A 282 -8.34 -30.41 -6.59
N HIS A 283 -8.56 -30.94 -5.40
CA HIS A 283 -9.31 -30.32 -4.31
C HIS A 283 -8.37 -29.86 -3.21
N GLY A 284 -8.85 -28.97 -2.36
CA GLY A 284 -8.06 -28.41 -1.29
C GLY A 284 -7.93 -26.88 -1.36
N LEU A 285 -7.10 -26.37 -0.45
CA LEU A 285 -6.72 -24.95 -0.39
C LEU A 285 -5.77 -24.62 -1.56
N SER A 286 -5.79 -23.37 -1.98
CA SER A 286 -4.84 -22.79 -2.90
C SER A 286 -4.61 -21.36 -2.49
N ASN A 287 -3.34 -20.95 -2.47
CA ASN A 287 -3.01 -19.54 -2.39
C ASN A 287 -3.25 -18.94 -3.79
N VAL A 288 -4.13 -17.94 -3.84
CA VAL A 288 -4.60 -17.24 -5.06
C VAL A 288 -3.75 -16.01 -5.39
N GLY A 289 -2.92 -15.57 -4.44
CA GLY A 289 -2.00 -14.46 -4.60
C GLY A 289 -1.97 -13.56 -3.37
N VAL A 290 -0.96 -12.69 -3.35
CA VAL A 290 -0.82 -11.68 -2.29
C VAL A 290 -1.79 -10.55 -2.56
N VAL A 291 -2.48 -10.10 -1.51
CA VAL A 291 -3.40 -8.97 -1.59
C VAL A 291 -2.60 -7.69 -1.56
N GLY A 292 -2.89 -6.82 -2.53
CA GLY A 292 -2.11 -5.62 -2.73
C GLY A 292 -2.82 -4.58 -3.58
N GLN A 293 -2.28 -3.37 -3.58
CA GLN A 293 -2.75 -2.31 -4.45
C GLN A 293 -2.26 -2.58 -5.88
N ILE A 294 -3.17 -2.51 -6.85
CA ILE A 294 -2.82 -2.54 -8.26
C ILE A 294 -2.11 -1.22 -8.58
N ILE A 295 -0.86 -1.29 -9.04
CA ILE A 295 -0.16 -0.11 -9.54
C ILE A 295 -0.32 -0.09 -11.06
N ASN A 296 -1.12 0.85 -11.56
CA ASN A 296 -1.10 1.18 -12.99
C ASN A 296 0.20 1.94 -13.29
N PRO A 297 1.00 1.52 -14.29
CA PRO A 297 2.16 2.30 -14.70
C PRO A 297 1.70 3.68 -15.14
N TRP A 298 2.41 4.72 -14.68
CA TRP A 298 2.00 6.13 -14.80
C TRP A 298 1.83 6.61 -16.25
N ASN A 299 2.24 5.81 -17.24
CA ASN A 299 2.26 6.16 -18.66
C ASN A 299 1.67 5.07 -19.59
N MET A 300 0.59 4.35 -19.22
CA MET A 300 -0.16 3.57 -20.21
C MET A 300 -1.29 4.43 -20.81
N PRO A 301 -1.16 4.92 -22.06
CA PRO A 301 -2.27 5.58 -22.75
C PRO A 301 -3.35 4.53 -23.02
N GLY A 302 -4.55 4.72 -22.47
CA GLY A 302 -5.76 4.12 -23.03
C GLY A 302 -6.40 2.90 -22.34
N ILE A 303 -6.09 2.55 -21.10
CA ILE A 303 -6.89 1.53 -20.37
C ILE A 303 -8.00 2.19 -19.55
N VAL A 304 -9.15 2.39 -20.21
CA VAL A 304 -10.44 2.70 -19.57
C VAL A 304 -11.05 1.45 -18.88
N SER A 305 -10.38 0.30 -18.95
CA SER A 305 -10.88 -0.95 -18.38
C SER A 305 -9.76 -1.83 -17.82
N GLY A 306 -9.41 -1.57 -16.56
CA GLY A 306 -8.67 -2.49 -15.69
C GLY A 306 -7.18 -2.71 -15.98
N PRO A 307 -6.46 -3.32 -15.02
CA PRO A 307 -5.07 -3.75 -15.22
C PRO A 307 -4.97 -4.79 -16.35
N PRO A 308 -3.83 -4.88 -17.06
CA PRO A 308 -3.61 -5.93 -18.03
C PRO A 308 -3.73 -7.32 -17.40
N GLN A 309 -4.32 -8.26 -18.15
CA GLN A 309 -4.38 -9.66 -17.77
C GLN A 309 -2.97 -10.27 -17.75
N ILE A 310 -2.70 -11.13 -16.76
CA ILE A 310 -1.46 -11.89 -16.60
C ILE A 310 -1.16 -12.63 -17.92
N GLY A 311 0.00 -12.36 -18.55
CA GLY A 311 0.51 -13.15 -19.68
C GLY A 311 0.79 -12.45 -21.02
N ARG A 312 0.86 -11.12 -21.09
CA ARG A 312 1.36 -10.40 -22.29
C ARG A 312 2.82 -9.91 -22.15
N ALA A 313 3.45 -9.69 -23.30
CA ALA A 313 4.85 -10.00 -23.58
C ALA A 313 5.94 -9.19 -22.82
N PRO A 314 7.12 -9.80 -22.54
CA PRO A 314 8.27 -9.19 -21.84
C PRO A 314 8.88 -7.92 -22.45
N GLN A 315 8.59 -7.60 -23.71
CA GLN A 315 9.27 -6.54 -24.47
C GLN A 315 8.91 -5.12 -24.00
N GLU A 316 7.83 -4.93 -23.25
CA GLU A 316 7.47 -3.62 -22.69
C GLU A 316 8.19 -3.30 -21.37
N PHE A 317 8.66 -4.31 -20.62
CA PHE A 317 9.31 -4.13 -19.31
C PHE A 317 10.74 -3.59 -19.42
N ALA A 318 11.47 -3.97 -20.48
CA ALA A 318 12.85 -3.53 -20.71
C ALA A 318 12.95 -2.04 -21.08
N ASN A 319 11.87 -1.45 -21.61
CA ASN A 319 11.86 -0.07 -22.11
C ASN A 319 11.51 0.98 -21.03
N LEU A 320 11.06 0.56 -19.84
CA LEU A 320 10.56 1.46 -18.79
C LEU A 320 11.45 1.52 -17.53
N ALA A 321 12.59 0.83 -17.54
CA ALA A 321 13.56 0.87 -16.44
C ALA A 321 14.49 2.10 -16.55
N PHE A 322 14.00 3.29 -16.19
CA PHE A 322 14.85 4.46 -15.94
C PHE A 322 14.63 5.09 -14.56
N THR A 323 15.77 5.35 -13.93
CA THR A 323 16.16 5.45 -12.52
C THR A 323 15.60 6.62 -11.67
N ASP A 324 14.48 7.27 -12.00
CA ASP A 324 14.23 8.62 -11.44
C ASP A 324 12.84 8.93 -10.83
N THR A 325 12.09 7.97 -10.28
CA THR A 325 10.87 8.31 -9.52
C THR A 325 10.84 7.67 -8.13
N ALA A 326 10.43 8.43 -7.11
CA ALA A 326 10.27 8.00 -5.71
C ALA A 326 9.30 6.80 -5.49
N TRP A 327 8.77 6.24 -6.58
CA TRP A 327 7.93 5.05 -6.67
C TRP A 327 8.74 3.73 -6.73
N TYR A 328 10.07 3.79 -6.71
CA TYR A 328 10.93 2.59 -6.65
C TYR A 328 10.72 1.79 -5.36
N GLY A 329 10.17 0.57 -5.52
CA GLY A 329 10.16 -0.44 -4.45
C GLY A 329 8.78 -0.94 -4.05
N ARG A 330 7.79 -0.89 -4.95
CA ARG A 330 6.42 -1.33 -4.65
C ARG A 330 5.87 -2.38 -5.66
N HIS A 331 6.74 -3.16 -6.30
CA HIS A 331 6.35 -4.13 -7.35
C HIS A 331 6.77 -5.56 -6.97
N ILE A 332 6.04 -6.58 -7.43
CA ILE A 332 6.63 -7.93 -7.50
C ILE A 332 7.84 -7.87 -8.44
N ILE A 333 9.03 -8.14 -7.91
CA ILE A 333 10.29 -8.11 -8.68
C ILE A 333 10.40 -9.36 -9.56
N GLY A 334 9.88 -10.48 -9.08
CA GLY A 334 9.82 -11.67 -9.90
C GLY A 334 9.39 -12.92 -9.16
N PHE A 335 9.41 -14.02 -9.91
CA PHE A 335 9.12 -15.36 -9.44
C PHE A 335 10.40 -16.17 -9.44
N LEU A 336 10.65 -16.89 -8.34
CA LEU A 336 11.64 -17.96 -8.31
C LEU A 336 10.92 -19.30 -8.50
N THR A 337 11.24 -20.00 -9.58
CA THR A 337 10.74 -21.36 -9.86
C THR A 337 11.82 -22.39 -9.54
N ASN A 338 11.41 -23.63 -9.28
CA ASN A 338 12.36 -24.74 -9.06
C ASN A 338 13.30 -24.98 -10.26
N THR A 339 12.89 -24.60 -11.47
CA THR A 339 13.71 -24.68 -12.68
C THR A 339 14.75 -23.57 -12.78
N ALA A 340 14.52 -22.42 -12.14
CA ALA A 340 15.48 -21.32 -12.14
C ALA A 340 16.72 -21.63 -11.29
N ARG A 341 16.65 -22.62 -10.39
CA ARG A 341 17.73 -22.95 -9.47
C ARG A 341 17.69 -24.40 -8.99
N ASN A 342 18.74 -25.16 -9.29
CA ASN A 342 18.80 -26.60 -9.04
C ASN A 342 18.73 -27.01 -7.56
N ASP A 343 19.20 -26.18 -6.62
CA ASP A 343 19.08 -26.40 -5.17
C ASP A 343 17.74 -25.89 -4.59
N TYR A 344 16.98 -25.12 -5.37
CA TYR A 344 15.65 -24.66 -4.99
C TYR A 344 14.62 -25.69 -5.41
N ALA A 345 14.59 -26.81 -4.68
CA ALA A 345 13.56 -27.82 -4.86
C ALA A 345 12.22 -27.36 -4.26
N GLY A 346 11.80 -26.10 -4.44
CA GLY A 346 10.48 -25.56 -4.10
C GLY A 346 9.95 -25.79 -2.68
N THR A 347 10.81 -26.11 -1.72
CA THR A 347 10.43 -26.59 -0.37
C THR A 347 11.09 -25.82 0.75
N ALA A 348 12.07 -24.96 0.45
CA ALA A 348 12.78 -24.14 1.42
C ALA A 348 13.06 -22.76 0.83
N ILE A 349 13.10 -21.75 1.69
CA ILE A 349 13.55 -20.41 1.32
C ILE A 349 15.07 -20.47 1.09
N PRO A 350 15.58 -20.11 -0.10
CA PRO A 350 17.01 -20.09 -0.34
C PRO A 350 17.73 -19.12 0.60
N PRO A 351 18.94 -19.44 1.09
CA PRO A 351 19.72 -18.51 1.91
C PRO A 351 20.24 -17.30 1.11
N ARG A 352 20.24 -17.42 -0.23
CA ARG A 352 20.65 -16.38 -1.17
C ARG A 352 19.85 -16.51 -2.46
N ILE A 353 19.59 -15.42 -3.16
CA ILE A 353 18.91 -15.41 -4.47
C ILE A 353 19.62 -14.42 -5.38
N TRP A 354 19.98 -14.84 -6.58
CA TRP A 354 20.52 -13.95 -7.60
C TRP A 354 19.39 -13.29 -8.37
N MET A 355 19.57 -12.03 -8.75
CA MET A 355 18.59 -11.29 -9.54
C MET A 355 18.28 -11.98 -10.88
N ALA A 356 19.27 -12.64 -11.48
CA ALA A 356 19.08 -13.41 -12.72
C ALA A 356 18.23 -14.69 -12.53
N GLU A 357 18.08 -15.19 -11.30
CA GLU A 357 17.22 -16.33 -10.98
C GLU A 357 15.73 -15.91 -10.87
N LEU A 358 15.45 -14.61 -10.80
CA LEU A 358 14.10 -14.08 -10.70
C LEU A 358 13.52 -13.86 -12.10
N ALA A 359 12.48 -14.61 -12.45
CA ALA A 359 11.71 -14.34 -13.67
C ALA A 359 10.88 -13.07 -13.50
N ALA A 360 10.89 -12.16 -14.47
CA ALA A 360 10.15 -10.90 -14.40
C ALA A 360 8.64 -11.15 -14.17
N ALA A 361 8.06 -10.40 -13.24
CA ALA A 361 6.61 -10.42 -13.05
C ALA A 361 5.93 -9.55 -14.12
N THR A 362 4.89 -10.08 -14.76
CA THR A 362 4.14 -9.38 -15.80
C THR A 362 3.16 -8.34 -15.24
N ASN A 363 2.93 -8.35 -13.92
CA ASN A 363 2.00 -7.45 -13.21
C ASN A 363 2.64 -6.78 -11.99
N SER A 364 2.21 -5.54 -11.73
CA SER A 364 2.63 -4.74 -10.57
C SER A 364 1.57 -4.76 -9.47
N ILE A 365 1.62 -5.78 -8.62
CA ILE A 365 0.88 -5.79 -7.35
C ILE A 365 1.81 -5.29 -6.25
N LEU A 366 1.37 -4.28 -5.50
CA LEU A 366 2.02 -3.84 -4.26
C LEU A 366 1.43 -4.61 -3.08
N PRO A 367 2.13 -5.62 -2.54
CA PRO A 367 1.61 -6.39 -1.42
C PRO A 367 1.40 -5.50 -0.19
N ASN A 368 0.29 -5.70 0.51
CA ASN A 368 0.05 -5.03 1.79
C ASN A 368 0.81 -5.77 2.89
N ILE A 369 1.81 -5.10 3.45
CA ILE A 369 2.68 -5.61 4.50
C ILE A 369 2.56 -4.68 5.70
N THR A 370 2.27 -5.24 6.87
CA THR A 370 2.30 -4.51 8.14
C THR A 370 3.35 -5.12 9.06
N LEU A 371 4.29 -4.30 9.52
CA LEU A 371 5.22 -4.67 10.60
C LEU A 371 4.58 -4.26 11.92
N VAL A 372 4.44 -5.21 12.84
CA VAL A 372 3.82 -4.96 14.15
C VAL A 372 4.91 -5.01 15.21
N SER A 373 5.07 -3.89 15.92
CA SER A 373 5.90 -3.81 17.11
C SER A 373 5.16 -4.44 18.30
N THR A 374 5.92 -5.06 19.18
CA THR A 374 5.46 -5.37 20.54
C THR A 374 5.23 -4.13 21.37
#